data_AF-A0A7V1N349-F1
#
_entry.id   AF-A0A7V1N349-F1
#
_cell.length_a   1.000
_cell.length_b   1.000
_cell.length_c   1.000
_cell.angle_alpha   90.00
_cell.angle_beta   90.00
_cell.angle_gamma   90.00
#
_symmetry.space_group_name_H-M   'P 1'
#
loop_
_entity.id
_entity.type
_entity.pdbx_description
1 polymer ?
#
loop_
_entity_poly.entity_id
_entity_poly.type
_entity_poly.pdbx_seq_one_letter_code
_entity_poly.pdbx_strand_id
1 'polypeptide(L)'
;FGWFSAKLDDLANYLPARISVLLIPVASLMLRQRGLAALRAIFRDGKKSPSPNAGIPEAGFAGALGIQLGGVNFYQGVEEYRPVLGEKLKRKSSKDILQAIRLSYTVSTLMLLSSLAILYYW
;
A
#
# COMPACT_ATOMS: atom_id res chain seq x y z
N PHE A 1 27.73 -6.84 -1.79
CA PHE A 1 27.92 -5.53 -2.46
C PHE A 1 26.61 -4.75 -2.67
N GLY A 2 25.60 -4.83 -1.77
CA GLY A 2 24.26 -4.26 -2.04
C GLY A 2 23.78 -3.13 -1.12
N TRP A 3 24.54 -2.77 -0.08
CA TRP A 3 24.05 -1.89 0.99
C TRP A 3 23.80 -0.44 0.54
N PHE A 4 24.61 0.08 -0.39
CA PHE A 4 24.42 1.44 -0.92
C PHE A 4 23.22 1.51 -1.88
N SER A 5 23.03 0.47 -2.72
CA SER A 5 21.88 0.36 -3.62
C SER A 5 20.57 0.21 -2.84
N ALA A 6 20.54 -0.62 -1.79
CA ALA A 6 19.36 -0.78 -0.93
C ALA A 6 18.98 0.51 -0.20
N LYS A 7 19.96 1.28 0.29
CA LYS A 7 19.70 2.59 0.93
C LYS A 7 19.20 3.65 -0.04
N LEU A 8 19.71 3.67 -1.28
CA LEU A 8 19.26 4.60 -2.31
C LEU A 8 17.83 4.28 -2.74
N ASP A 9 17.51 2.98 -2.91
CA ASP A 9 16.16 2.50 -3.21
C ASP A 9 15.17 2.86 -2.09
N ASP A 10 15.58 2.68 -0.83
CA ASP A 10 14.77 3.08 0.32
C ASP A 10 14.51 4.60 0.38
N LEU A 11 15.49 5.42 -0.03
CA LEU A 11 15.33 6.88 -0.10
C LEU A 11 14.44 7.29 -1.27
N ALA A 12 14.61 6.68 -2.44
CA ALA A 12 13.77 6.90 -3.61
C ALA A 12 12.31 6.55 -3.33
N ASN A 13 12.07 5.49 -2.54
CA ASN A 13 10.73 5.05 -2.14
C ASN A 13 10.18 5.78 -0.90
N TYR A 14 10.99 6.57 -0.20
CA TYR A 14 10.55 7.28 0.99
C TYR A 14 9.43 8.28 0.67
N LEU A 15 9.65 9.14 -0.32
CA LEU A 15 8.70 10.19 -0.71
C LEU A 15 7.41 9.61 -1.34
N PRO A 16 7.48 8.71 -2.32
CA PRO A 16 6.30 8.03 -2.87
C PRO A 16 5.45 7.34 -1.81
N ALA A 17 6.08 6.64 -0.84
CA ALA A 17 5.35 5.97 0.23
C ALA A 17 4.57 6.95 1.11
N ARG A 18 5.05 8.18 1.32
CA ARG A 18 4.36 9.18 2.16
C ARG A 18 3.23 9.86 1.40
N ILE A 19 3.43 10.12 0.12
CA ILE A 19 2.35 10.58 -0.77
C ILE A 19 1.23 9.53 -0.86
N SER A 20 1.57 8.24 -0.80
CA SER A 20 0.59 7.14 -0.84
C SER A 20 -0.43 7.18 0.32
N VAL A 21 -0.08 7.81 1.45
CA VAL A 21 -1.01 8.03 2.58
C VAL A 21 -2.27 8.75 2.14
N LEU A 22 -2.17 9.67 1.18
CA LEU A 22 -3.29 10.40 0.60
C LEU A 22 -3.84 9.73 -0.66
N LEU A 23 -2.96 9.30 -1.57
CA LEU A 23 -3.38 8.79 -2.87
C LEU A 23 -4.18 7.50 -2.76
N ILE A 24 -3.83 6.59 -1.85
CA ILE A 24 -4.54 5.31 -1.70
C ILE A 24 -5.99 5.53 -1.24
N PRO A 25 -6.27 6.29 -0.16
CA PRO A 25 -7.63 6.65 0.22
C PRO A 25 -8.42 7.33 -0.88
N VAL A 26 -7.83 8.30 -1.60
CA VAL A 26 -8.49 9.03 -2.69
C VAL A 26 -8.84 8.09 -3.85
N ALA A 27 -7.87 7.31 -4.32
CA ALA A 27 -8.10 6.31 -5.38
C ALA A 27 -9.16 5.28 -4.96
N SER A 28 -9.14 4.86 -3.70
CA SER A 28 -10.14 3.95 -3.13
C SER A 28 -11.54 4.57 -3.19
N LEU A 29 -11.71 5.85 -2.86
CA LEU A 29 -12.99 6.57 -3.02
C LEU A 29 -13.45 6.63 -4.48
N MET A 30 -12.55 6.95 -5.42
CA MET A 30 -12.85 7.00 -6.86
C MET A 30 -13.35 5.64 -7.40
N LEU A 31 -12.81 4.54 -6.88
CA LEU A 31 -13.20 3.18 -7.23
C LEU A 31 -14.41 2.65 -6.45
N ARG A 32 -15.08 3.49 -5.65
CA ARG A 32 -16.20 3.11 -4.75
C ARG A 32 -15.82 2.00 -3.76
N GLN A 33 -14.56 1.99 -3.33
CA GLN A 33 -14.02 1.14 -2.28
C GLN A 33 -14.00 1.88 -0.92
N ARG A 34 -13.32 1.33 0.08
CA ARG A 34 -13.37 1.80 1.48
C ARG A 34 -12.27 2.82 1.79
N GLY A 35 -12.30 4.00 1.17
CA GLY A 35 -11.24 5.01 1.34
C GLY A 35 -10.96 5.45 2.78
N LEU A 36 -12.00 5.66 3.60
CA LEU A 36 -11.82 5.97 5.03
C LEU A 36 -11.20 4.79 5.81
N ALA A 37 -11.54 3.55 5.44
CA ALA A 37 -10.94 2.37 6.06
C ALA A 37 -9.47 2.19 5.64
N ALA A 38 -9.13 2.53 4.39
CA ALA A 38 -7.75 2.58 3.92
C ALA A 38 -6.92 3.56 4.75
N LEU A 39 -7.41 4.79 4.94
CA LEU A 39 -6.72 5.81 5.74
C LEU A 39 -6.52 5.36 7.20
N ARG A 40 -7.57 4.80 7.83
CA ARG A 40 -7.48 4.26 9.20
C ARG A 40 -6.47 3.12 9.31
N ALA A 41 -6.46 2.21 8.33
CA ALA A 41 -5.51 1.10 8.31
C ALA A 41 -4.06 1.58 8.16
N ILE A 42 -3.81 2.59 7.32
CA ILE A 42 -2.47 3.19 7.17
C ILE A 42 -1.94 3.70 8.50
N PHE A 43 -2.72 4.49 9.23
CA PHE A 43 -2.29 5.05 10.52
C PHE A 43 -2.14 3.99 11.62
N ARG A 44 -3.04 3.00 11.65
CA ARG A 44 -3.03 1.94 12.67
C ARG A 44 -1.94 0.90 12.44
N ASP A 45 -1.74 0.50 11.19
CA ASP A 45 -0.98 -0.70 10.83
C ASP A 45 0.29 -0.41 10.01
N GLY A 46 0.39 0.75 9.36
CA GLY A 46 1.47 1.04 8.42
C GLY A 46 2.88 1.03 9.03
N LYS A 47 2.99 1.17 10.35
CA LYS A 47 4.25 1.08 11.11
C LYS A 47 4.60 -0.34 11.59
N LYS A 48 3.72 -1.31 11.39
CA LYS A 48 3.92 -2.70 11.85
C LYS A 48 4.89 -3.47 10.94
N SER A 49 4.93 -3.12 9.65
CA SER A 49 5.88 -3.72 8.71
C SER A 49 7.32 -3.27 9.02
N PRO A 50 8.32 -4.15 8.91
CA PRO A 50 9.72 -3.78 9.13
C PRO A 50 10.21 -2.68 8.18
N SER A 51 9.60 -2.55 7.00
CA SER A 51 9.83 -1.42 6.10
C SER A 51 8.65 -0.45 6.16
N PRO A 52 8.85 0.80 6.61
CA PRO A 52 7.79 1.81 6.58
C PRO A 52 7.41 2.22 5.15
N ASN A 53 8.30 2.02 4.18
CA ASN A 53 8.03 2.26 2.75
C ASN A 53 7.01 1.26 2.21
N ALA A 54 7.08 0.00 2.66
CA ALA A 54 6.14 -1.05 2.27
C ALA A 54 4.88 -1.09 3.15
N GLY A 55 5.03 -0.86 4.46
CA GLY A 55 3.93 -0.99 5.43
C GLY A 55 2.78 -0.03 5.19
N ILE A 56 3.06 1.22 4.81
CA ILE A 56 2.03 2.23 4.50
C ILE A 56 1.12 1.74 3.35
N PRO A 57 1.64 1.46 2.14
CA PRO A 57 0.78 1.03 1.04
C PRO A 57 0.10 -0.31 1.31
N GLU A 58 0.78 -1.28 1.93
CA GLU A 58 0.17 -2.58 2.27
C GLU A 58 -1.03 -2.42 3.21
N ALA A 59 -0.90 -1.61 4.26
CA ALA A 59 -1.99 -1.32 5.19
C ALA A 59 -3.15 -0.59 4.49
N GLY A 60 -2.83 0.37 3.62
CA GLY A 60 -3.83 1.09 2.82
C GLY A 60 -4.62 0.17 1.90
N PHE A 61 -3.96 -0.75 1.20
CA PHE A 61 -4.63 -1.74 0.34
C PHE A 61 -5.49 -2.70 1.16
N ALA A 62 -4.99 -3.20 2.30
CA ALA A 62 -5.74 -4.05 3.18
C ALA A 62 -7.04 -3.37 3.66
N GLY A 63 -6.95 -2.11 4.08
CA GLY A 63 -8.09 -1.30 4.51
C GLY A 63 -9.08 -0.99 3.36
N ALA A 64 -8.57 -0.60 2.18
CA ALA A 64 -9.39 -0.31 1.00
C ALA A 64 -10.24 -1.50 0.55
N LEU A 65 -9.64 -2.70 0.56
CA LEU A 65 -10.26 -3.94 0.11
C LEU A 65 -11.09 -4.63 1.22
N GLY A 66 -10.92 -4.24 2.48
CA GLY A 66 -11.56 -4.88 3.64
C GLY A 66 -11.03 -6.29 3.92
N ILE A 67 -9.76 -6.52 3.61
CA ILE A 67 -9.08 -7.80 3.83
C ILE A 67 -7.95 -7.62 4.84
N GLN A 68 -7.48 -8.76 5.35
CA GLN A 68 -6.32 -8.81 6.23
C GLN A 68 -5.10 -9.31 5.45
N LEU A 69 -3.98 -8.59 5.48
CA LEU A 69 -2.69 -9.01 4.92
C LEU A 69 -1.72 -9.42 6.03
N GLY A 70 -0.64 -10.12 5.67
CA GLY A 70 0.29 -10.72 6.63
C GLY A 70 -0.27 -11.97 7.31
N GLY A 71 0.17 -12.21 8.54
CA GLY A 71 -0.06 -13.47 9.26
C GLY A 71 0.99 -14.52 8.93
N VAL A 72 0.64 -15.79 9.14
CA VAL A 72 1.51 -16.93 8.87
C VAL A 72 1.61 -17.14 7.35
N ASN A 73 2.82 -17.00 6.81
CA ASN A 73 3.17 -17.35 5.45
C ASN A 73 4.17 -18.51 5.45
N PHE A 74 4.21 -19.29 4.36
CA PHE A 74 5.20 -20.32 4.17
C PHE A 74 6.13 -19.92 3.03
N TYR A 75 7.41 -19.72 3.33
CA TYR A 75 8.44 -19.43 2.34
C TYR A 75 9.43 -20.59 2.31
N GLN A 76 9.53 -21.26 1.16
CA GLN A 76 10.35 -22.47 1.00
C GLN A 76 10.06 -23.56 2.05
N GLY A 77 8.79 -23.67 2.49
CA GLY A 77 8.36 -24.62 3.51
C GLY A 77 8.61 -24.17 4.96
N VAL A 78 9.29 -23.04 5.18
CA VAL A 78 9.50 -22.46 6.51
C VAL A 78 8.38 -21.49 6.85
N GLU A 79 7.84 -21.63 8.06
CA GLU A 79 6.85 -20.70 8.59
C GLU A 79 7.51 -19.34 8.87
N GLU A 80 7.00 -18.29 8.23
CA GLU A 80 7.39 -16.92 8.47
C GLU A 80 6.19 -16.11 8.94
N TYR A 81 6.30 -15.53 10.13
CA TYR A 81 5.28 -14.64 10.66
C TYR A 81 5.46 -13.23 10.15
N ARG A 82 4.46 -12.71 9.43
CA ARG A 82 4.39 -11.31 9.02
C ARG A 82 3.35 -10.56 9.86
N PRO A 83 3.60 -9.29 10.20
CA PRO A 83 2.65 -8.47 10.94
C PRO A 83 1.32 -8.41 10.21
N VAL A 84 0.24 -8.51 10.98
CA VAL A 84 -1.11 -8.47 10.44
C VAL A 84 -1.51 -7.02 10.15
N LEU A 85 -1.93 -6.78 8.91
CA LEU A 85 -2.34 -5.45 8.41
C LEU A 85 -3.81 -5.49 7.96
N GLY A 86 -4.57 -4.43 8.28
CA GLY A 86 -5.99 -4.32 7.93
C GLY A 86 -6.91 -5.17 8.80
N GLU A 87 -8.20 -5.17 8.44
CA GLU A 87 -9.27 -5.88 9.15
C GLU A 87 -9.83 -6.99 8.28
N LYS A 88 -10.13 -8.15 8.88
CA LYS A 88 -10.70 -9.30 8.17
C LYS A 88 -12.22 -9.15 8.02
N LEU A 89 -12.66 -8.11 7.32
CA LEU A 89 -14.09 -7.86 7.07
C LEU A 89 -14.70 -8.84 6.06
N LYS A 90 -13.85 -9.41 5.20
CA LYS A 90 -14.20 -10.51 4.30
C LYS A 90 -13.02 -11.49 4.14
N ARG A 91 -13.32 -12.70 3.65
CA ARG A 91 -12.29 -13.66 3.25
C ARG A 91 -11.65 -13.22 1.93
N LYS A 92 -10.33 -13.38 1.80
CA LYS A 92 -9.61 -13.09 0.55
C LYS A 92 -10.17 -13.96 -0.58
N SER A 93 -10.31 -13.35 -1.75
CA SER A 93 -10.74 -14.01 -2.97
C SER A 93 -9.91 -13.56 -4.16
N SER A 94 -9.94 -14.31 -5.27
CA SER A 94 -9.30 -13.91 -6.52
C SER A 94 -9.81 -12.56 -7.05
N LYS A 95 -11.05 -12.17 -6.74
CA LYS A 95 -11.61 -10.86 -7.08
C LYS A 95 -10.86 -9.70 -6.41
N ASP A 96 -10.22 -9.95 -5.27
CA ASP A 96 -9.46 -8.91 -4.55
C ASP A 96 -8.15 -8.58 -5.27
N ILE A 97 -7.58 -9.54 -6.01
CA ILE A 97 -6.42 -9.30 -6.88
C ILE A 97 -6.77 -8.27 -7.95
N LEU A 98 -7.90 -8.46 -8.64
CA LEU A 98 -8.36 -7.53 -9.68
C LEU A 98 -8.73 -6.14 -9.13
N GLN A 99 -9.22 -6.08 -7.89
CA GLN A 99 -9.50 -4.81 -7.22
C GLN A 99 -8.21 -4.11 -6.77
N ALA A 100 -7.23 -4.87 -6.28
CA ALA A 100 -5.90 -4.36 -5.93
C ALA A 100 -5.17 -3.80 -7.17
N ILE A 101 -5.21 -4.52 -8.29
CA ILE A 101 -4.62 -4.06 -9.55
C ILE A 101 -5.27 -2.75 -10.01
N ARG A 102 -6.60 -2.67 -9.99
CA ARG A 102 -7.31 -1.42 -10.31
C ARG A 102 -6.91 -0.26 -9.41
N LEU A 103 -6.85 -0.50 -8.10
CA LEU A 103 -6.41 0.49 -7.12
C LEU A 103 -4.97 0.95 -7.39
N SER A 104 -4.06 0.02 -7.68
CA SER A 104 -2.67 0.31 -8.02
C SER A 104 -2.56 1.21 -9.26
N TYR A 105 -3.27 0.88 -10.35
CA TYR A 105 -3.27 1.73 -11.54
C TYR A 105 -3.84 3.12 -11.28
N THR A 106 -4.94 3.22 -10.53
CA THR A 106 -5.52 4.53 -10.18
C THR A 106 -4.56 5.38 -9.35
N VAL A 107 -3.88 4.79 -8.35
CA VAL A 107 -2.85 5.48 -7.56
C VAL A 107 -1.70 5.94 -8.45
N SER A 108 -1.20 5.09 -9.34
CA SER A 108 -0.12 5.42 -10.28
C SER A 108 -0.52 6.54 -11.25
N THR A 109 -1.76 6.53 -11.76
CA THR A 109 -2.28 7.62 -12.61
C THR A 109 -2.37 8.92 -11.83
N LEU A 110 -2.89 8.92 -10.60
CA LEU A 110 -2.95 10.13 -9.78
C LEU A 110 -1.56 10.68 -9.48
N MET A 111 -0.60 9.81 -9.16
CA MET A 111 0.79 10.20 -8.96
C MET A 111 1.35 10.85 -10.22
N LEU A 112 1.21 10.22 -11.39
CA LEU A 112 1.69 10.75 -12.66
C LEU A 112 1.09 12.12 -12.96
N LEU A 113 -0.25 12.27 -12.85
CA LEU A 113 -0.92 13.54 -13.09
C LEU A 113 -0.46 14.63 -12.11
N SER A 114 -0.27 14.28 -10.83
CA SER A 114 0.24 15.23 -9.84
C SER A 114 1.67 15.68 -10.15
N SER A 115 2.55 14.76 -10.59
CA SER A 115 3.92 15.07 -10.99
C SER A 115 3.96 15.95 -12.23
N LEU A 116 3.14 15.64 -13.25
CA LEU A 116 3.03 16.46 -14.46
C LEU A 116 2.49 17.86 -14.17
N ALA A 117 1.48 17.97 -13.29
CA ALA A 117 0.97 19.27 -12.87
C ALA A 117 2.07 20.08 -12.16
N ILE A 118 2.81 19.48 -11.23
CA ILE A 118 3.92 20.16 -10.55
C ILE A 118 4.96 20.65 -11.57
N LEU A 119 5.36 19.81 -12.52
CA LEU A 119 6.33 20.17 -13.56
C LEU A 119 5.82 21.25 -14.54
N TYR A 120 4.51 21.37 -14.74
CA TYR A 120 3.94 22.38 -15.63
C TYR A 120 3.87 23.77 -14.99
N TYR A 121 3.67 23.82 -13.66
CA TYR A 121 3.55 25.08 -12.90
C TYR A 121 4.89 25.57 -12.32
N TRP A 122 5.98 24.84 -12.56
CA TRP A 122 7.35 25.20 -12.20
C TRP A 122 8.15 25.54 -13.46
#